data_AF-A0A412WXY9-F1
#
_entry.id   AF-A0A412WXY9-F1
#
_cell.length_a   1.000
_cell.length_b   1.000
_cell.length_c   1.000
_cell.angle_alpha   90.00
_cell.angle_beta   90.00
_cell.angle_gamma   90.00
#
_symmetry.space_group_name_H-M   'P 1'
#
loop_
_entity.id
_entity.type
_entity.pdbx_description
1 polymer ?
#
loop_
_entity_poly.entity_id
_entity_poly.type
_entity_poly.pdbx_seq_one_letter_code
_entity_poly.pdbx_strand_id
1 'polypeptide(L)'
;MAIHSNLLPSKIYLQDYSGDYTRFIDAVYKVFEKDFVKYHPYFGKYRLGLKYHPKFQDRAYTFYHMTHKGDIESERIPDLRRCECMPWGKPTVEKTREYSLKF
;
A
#
# COMPACT_ATOMS: atom_id res chain seq x y z
N MET A 1 -12.31 -18.04 -0.93
CA MET A 1 -12.69 -17.78 0.46
C MET A 1 -12.46 -16.31 0.73
N ALA A 2 -13.36 -15.66 1.47
CA ALA A 2 -13.16 -14.29 1.92
C ALA A 2 -12.19 -14.29 3.11
N ILE A 3 -11.23 -13.35 3.13
CA ILE A 3 -10.38 -13.14 4.30
C ILE A 3 -11.27 -12.56 5.40
N HIS A 4 -11.21 -13.12 6.60
CA HIS A 4 -11.92 -12.55 7.74
C HIS A 4 -11.34 -11.16 8.05
N SER A 5 -12.20 -10.14 8.10
CA SER A 5 -11.79 -8.75 8.28
C SER A 5 -11.04 -8.49 9.58
N ASN A 6 -11.25 -9.31 10.61
CA ASN A 6 -10.54 -9.26 11.90
C ASN A 6 -9.05 -9.62 11.79
N LEU A 7 -8.61 -10.27 10.72
CA LEU A 7 -7.20 -10.58 10.46
C LEU A 7 -6.46 -9.41 9.79
N LEU A 8 -7.21 -8.48 9.20
CA LEU A 8 -6.64 -7.34 8.48
C LEU A 8 -6.38 -6.18 9.44
N PRO A 9 -5.27 -5.45 9.28
CA PRO A 9 -5.05 -4.22 10.01
C PRO A 9 -6.17 -3.21 9.75
N SER A 10 -6.41 -2.31 10.70
CA SER A 10 -7.34 -1.19 10.50
C SER A 10 -6.94 -0.36 9.29
N LYS A 11 -7.94 0.07 8.52
CA LYS A 11 -7.76 1.01 7.41
C LYS A 11 -7.40 2.40 7.91
N ILE A 12 -6.86 3.22 7.01
CA ILE A 12 -6.62 4.65 7.23
C ILE A 12 -7.66 5.41 6.43
N TYR A 13 -8.47 6.26 7.04
CA TYR A 13 -9.50 7.01 6.33
C TYR A 13 -9.13 8.48 6.18
N LEU A 14 -9.58 9.11 5.09
CA LEU A 14 -9.41 10.55 4.89
C LEU A 14 -10.09 11.36 6.02
N GLN A 15 -11.19 10.84 6.56
CA GLN A 15 -11.92 11.46 7.68
C GLN A 15 -11.09 11.55 8.96
N ASP A 16 -10.17 10.61 9.18
CA ASP A 16 -9.23 10.64 10.32
C ASP A 16 -8.29 11.87 10.25
N TYR A 17 -8.19 12.50 9.07
CA TYR A 17 -7.40 13.70 8.81
C TYR A 17 -8.28 14.91 8.51
N SER A 18 -9.53 14.91 8.96
CA SER A 18 -10.47 16.05 8.78
C SER A 18 -10.72 16.43 7.31
N GLY A 19 -10.58 15.49 6.38
CA GLY A 19 -10.73 15.78 4.95
C GLY A 19 -9.47 16.34 4.28
N ASP A 20 -8.38 16.53 5.03
CA ASP A 20 -7.11 17.02 4.49
C ASP A 20 -6.40 15.91 3.69
N TYR A 21 -6.47 16.03 2.36
CA TYR A 21 -5.87 15.07 1.45
C TYR A 21 -4.35 14.98 1.60
N THR A 22 -3.66 16.09 1.81
CA THR A 22 -2.19 16.13 1.94
C THR A 22 -1.75 15.35 3.17
N ARG A 23 -2.39 15.61 4.33
CA ARG A 23 -2.10 14.87 5.56
C ARG A 23 -2.45 13.39 5.44
N PHE A 24 -3.56 13.07 4.77
CA PHE A 24 -3.97 11.70 4.51
C PHE A 24 -2.96 10.95 3.63
N ILE A 25 -2.57 11.51 2.49
CA ILE A 25 -1.65 10.83 1.56
C ILE A 25 -0.24 10.70 2.17
N ASP A 26 0.16 11.63 3.04
CA ASP A 26 1.40 11.53 3.82
C ASP A 26 1.36 10.37 4.82
N ALA A 27 0.24 10.19 5.50
CA ALA A 27 0.06 9.06 6.41
C ALA A 27 0.05 7.71 5.68
N VAL A 28 -0.61 7.64 4.52
CA VAL A 28 -0.59 6.47 3.64
C VAL A 28 0.84 6.18 3.18
N TYR A 29 1.61 7.21 2.80
CA TYR A 29 3.01 7.07 2.43
C TYR A 29 3.88 6.59 3.59
N LYS A 30 3.66 7.08 4.82
CA LYS A 30 4.40 6.59 6.00
C LYS A 30 4.21 5.10 6.24
N VAL A 31 3.01 4.57 6.02
CA VAL A 31 2.78 3.11 6.11
C VAL A 31 3.54 2.38 5.01
N PHE A 32 3.42 2.85 3.76
CA PHE A 32 4.16 2.28 2.64
C PHE A 32 5.67 2.29 2.87
N GLU A 33 6.24 3.41 3.30
CA GLU A 33 7.68 3.58 3.53
C GLU A 33 8.16 2.63 4.63
N LYS A 34 7.44 2.56 5.75
CA LYS A 34 7.74 1.64 6.85
C LYS A 34 7.75 0.19 6.35
N ASP A 35 6.71 -0.21 5.63
CA ASP A 35 6.48 -1.61 5.29
C ASP A 35 7.27 -2.10 4.07
N PHE A 36 7.48 -1.27 3.05
CA PHE A 36 8.09 -1.66 1.78
C PHE A 36 9.48 -1.07 1.52
N VAL A 37 9.75 0.15 2.00
CA VAL A 37 11.05 0.83 1.76
C VAL A 37 12.05 0.50 2.87
N LYS A 38 11.61 0.50 4.13
CA LYS A 38 12.48 0.26 5.29
C LYS A 38 12.53 -1.23 5.64
N TYR A 39 11.38 -1.88 5.77
CA TYR A 39 11.30 -3.26 6.24
C TYR A 39 11.65 -4.31 5.16
N HIS A 40 11.22 -4.13 3.91
CA HIS A 40 11.38 -5.09 2.80
C HIS A 40 10.71 -6.46 3.06
N PRO A 41 9.41 -6.62 2.72
CA PRO A 41 8.66 -7.80 3.10
C PRO A 41 9.10 -9.06 2.36
N TYR A 42 8.77 -10.23 2.92
CA TYR A 42 9.13 -11.52 2.36
C TYR A 42 7.89 -12.30 1.88
N PHE A 43 7.96 -12.82 0.66
CA PHE A 43 7.04 -13.85 0.20
C PHE A 43 7.66 -15.23 0.44
N GLY A 44 7.28 -15.87 1.55
CA GLY A 44 7.95 -17.08 2.02
C GLY A 44 9.42 -16.80 2.33
N LYS A 45 10.33 -17.39 1.55
CA LYS A 45 11.79 -17.17 1.68
C LYS A 45 12.35 -16.06 0.77
N TYR A 46 11.52 -15.49 -0.10
CA TYR A 46 11.96 -14.53 -1.12
C TYR A 46 11.71 -13.10 -0.65
N ARG A 47 12.77 -12.31 -0.55
CA ARG A 47 12.65 -10.87 -0.26
C ARG A 47 12.00 -10.17 -1.45
N LEU A 48 10.96 -9.37 -1.20
CA LEU A 48 10.30 -8.58 -2.22
C LEU A 48 11.18 -7.37 -2.60
N GLY A 49 11.52 -7.27 -3.88
CA GLY A 49 12.22 -6.10 -4.43
C GLY A 49 11.25 -4.96 -4.72
N LEU A 50 11.53 -3.78 -4.19
CA LEU A 50 10.77 -2.57 -4.50
C LEU A 50 11.45 -1.77 -5.61
N LYS A 51 10.70 -1.41 -6.66
CA LYS A 51 11.19 -0.48 -7.69
C LYS A 51 11.06 0.95 -7.18
N TYR A 52 12.15 1.47 -6.60
CA TYR A 52 12.16 2.84 -6.08
C TYR A 52 12.16 3.91 -7.18
N HIS A 53 12.99 3.71 -8.22
CA HIS A 53 13.18 4.67 -9.31
C HIS A 53 12.32 4.35 -10.55
N PRO A 54 11.83 5.37 -11.29
CA PRO A 54 12.06 6.81 -11.08
C PRO A 54 11.34 7.36 -9.83
N LYS A 55 11.90 8.37 -9.18
CA LYS A 55 11.26 9.04 -8.04
C LYS A 55 10.21 10.01 -8.58
N PHE A 56 9.03 10.07 -7.96
CA PHE A 56 8.02 11.07 -8.28
C PHE A 56 7.55 11.76 -6.98
N GLN A 57 7.56 13.10 -6.95
CA GLN A 57 7.28 13.93 -5.76
C GLN A 57 7.97 13.43 -4.48
N ASP A 58 9.25 13.10 -4.60
CA ASP A 58 10.06 12.55 -3.52
C ASP A 58 9.65 11.18 -2.95
N ARG A 59 8.78 10.44 -3.65
CA ARG A 59 8.30 9.10 -3.27
C ARG A 59 8.70 8.04 -4.29
N ALA A 60 8.78 6.80 -3.81
CA ALA A 60 9.03 5.63 -4.66
C ALA A 60 7.93 5.49 -5.72
N TYR A 61 8.30 5.15 -6.96
CA TYR A 61 7.32 5.00 -8.04
C TYR A 61 6.22 3.97 -7.73
N THR A 62 6.61 2.85 -7.11
CA THR A 62 5.68 1.78 -6.73
C THR A 62 4.58 2.27 -5.79
N PHE A 63 4.79 3.35 -5.01
CA PHE A 63 3.74 3.94 -4.20
C PHE A 63 2.53 4.33 -5.04
N TYR A 64 2.77 4.97 -6.18
CA TYR A 64 1.72 5.44 -7.10
C TYR A 64 1.03 4.27 -7.80
N HIS A 65 1.77 3.20 -8.14
CA HIS A 65 1.18 1.98 -8.68
C HIS A 65 0.19 1.31 -7.72
N MET A 66 0.48 1.37 -6.41
CA MET A 66 -0.36 0.76 -5.38
C MET A 66 -1.57 1.62 -4.99
N THR A 67 -1.46 2.94 -5.12
CA THR A 67 -2.44 3.89 -4.58
C THR A 67 -3.26 4.64 -5.62
N HIS A 68 -2.78 4.75 -6.85
CA HIS A 68 -3.43 5.49 -7.92
C HIS A 68 -4.02 4.53 -8.97
N LYS A 69 -4.94 5.05 -9.79
CA LYS A 69 -5.58 4.35 -10.91
C LYS A 69 -5.54 5.22 -12.17
N GLY A 70 -5.69 4.57 -13.32
CA GLY A 70 -5.63 5.20 -14.64
C GLY A 70 -4.68 4.44 -15.55
N ASP A 71 -5.08 4.37 -16.82
CA ASP A 71 -4.34 3.63 -17.85
C ASP A 71 -3.11 4.41 -18.32
N ILE A 72 -3.20 5.74 -18.33
CA ILE A 72 -2.11 6.64 -18.66
C ILE A 72 -1.34 6.95 -17.38
N GLU A 73 -0.10 6.47 -17.32
CA GLU A 73 0.75 6.52 -16.14
C GLU A 73 0.97 7.95 -15.60
N SER A 74 1.14 8.94 -16.48
CA SER A 74 1.32 10.36 -16.13
C SER A 74 0.05 11.06 -15.66
N GLU A 75 -1.12 10.47 -15.89
CA GLU A 75 -2.43 11.05 -15.59
C GLU A 75 -3.14 10.31 -14.45
N ARG A 76 -2.44 9.37 -13.79
CA ARG A 76 -3.03 8.58 -12.73
C ARG A 76 -3.52 9.45 -11.59
N ILE A 77 -4.74 9.16 -11.15
CA ILE A 77 -5.38 9.84 -10.03
C ILE A 77 -5.42 8.95 -8.79
N PRO A 78 -5.36 9.53 -7.58
CA PRO A 78 -5.44 8.77 -6.34
C PRO A 78 -6.74 7.95 -6.26
N ASP A 79 -6.63 6.69 -5.89
CA ASP A 79 -7.76 5.84 -5.53
C ASP A 79 -7.83 5.74 -4.00
N LEU A 80 -8.77 6.48 -3.40
CA LEU A 80 -8.92 6.56 -1.95
C LEU A 80 -9.14 5.18 -1.31
N ARG A 81 -9.85 4.26 -1.97
CA ARG A 81 -10.09 2.91 -1.45
C ARG A 81 -8.80 2.09 -1.41
N ARG A 82 -7.90 2.27 -2.40
CA ARG A 82 -6.56 1.65 -2.36
C ARG A 82 -5.68 2.26 -1.28
N CYS A 83 -5.70 3.59 -1.14
CA CYS A 83 -4.98 4.30 -0.08
C CYS A 83 -5.39 3.82 1.32
N GLU A 84 -6.69 3.67 1.55
CA GLU A 84 -7.24 3.19 2.82
C GLU A 84 -6.75 1.79 3.19
N CYS A 85 -6.56 0.94 2.18
CA CYS A 85 -6.10 -0.44 2.32
C CYS A 85 -4.57 -0.58 2.36
N MET A 86 -3.79 0.51 2.33
CA MET A 86 -2.33 0.44 2.38
C MET A 86 -1.77 -0.42 3.53
N PRO A 87 -2.33 -0.38 4.76
CA PRO A 87 -1.91 -1.27 5.86
C PRO A 87 -2.04 -2.77 5.55
N TRP A 88 -2.83 -3.15 4.56
CA TRP A 88 -3.03 -4.55 4.18
C TRP A 88 -1.92 -5.07 3.27
N GLY A 89 -1.16 -4.19 2.61
CA GLY A 89 -0.16 -4.58 1.62
C GLY A 89 0.85 -5.59 2.15
N LYS A 90 1.59 -5.24 3.20
CA LYS A 90 2.58 -6.15 3.80
C LYS A 90 2.00 -7.50 4.23
N PRO A 91 0.96 -7.56 5.08
CA PRO A 91 0.46 -8.86 5.51
C PRO A 91 -0.10 -9.69 4.36
N THR A 92 -0.66 -9.08 3.30
CA THR A 92 -1.06 -9.86 2.11
C THR A 92 0.12 -10.46 1.34
N VAL A 93 1.34 -9.93 1.50
CA VAL A 93 2.58 -10.50 0.95
C VAL A 93 3.15 -11.58 1.87
N GLU A 94 3.14 -11.38 3.19
CA GLU A 94 3.82 -12.28 4.13
C GLU A 94 2.93 -13.43 4.64
N LYS A 95 1.64 -13.16 4.85
CA LYS A 95 0.69 -14.05 5.54
C LYS A 95 -0.19 -14.85 4.59
N THR A 96 0.37 -15.25 3.47
CA THR A 96 -0.38 -15.76 2.32
C THR A 96 -1.13 -17.07 2.62
N ARG A 97 -0.51 -17.94 3.44
CA ARG A 97 -1.13 -19.18 3.93
C ARG A 97 -2.24 -18.91 4.94
N GLU A 98 -1.98 -18.04 5.92
CA GLU A 98 -2.98 -17.64 6.92
C GLU A 98 -4.20 -16.99 6.28
N TYR A 99 -3.99 -16.25 5.19
CA TYR A 99 -5.05 -15.58 4.44
C TYR A 99 -5.65 -16.47 3.34
N SER A 100 -5.17 -17.70 3.17
CA SER A 100 -5.63 -18.63 2.14
C SER A 100 -5.65 -17.99 0.74
N LEU A 101 -4.64 -17.15 0.44
CA LEU A 101 -4.50 -16.48 -0.84
C LEU A 101 -4.08 -17.49 -1.91
N LYS A 102 -4.71 -17.39 -3.09
CA LYS A 102 -4.34 -18.17 -4.27
C LYS A 102 -3.37 -17.34 -5.11
N PHE A 103 -2.31 -17.96 -5.61
CA PHE A 103 -1.31 -17.39 -6.51
C PHE A 103 -1.25 -18.26 -7.76
#